data_AF-A0A4V1TP78-F1
#
_entry.id   AF-A0A4V1TP78-F1
#
_cell.length_a   1.000
_cell.length_b   1.000
_cell.length_c   1.000
_cell.angle_alpha   90.00
_cell.angle_beta   90.00
_cell.angle_gamma   90.00
#
_symmetry.space_group_name_H-M   'P 1'
#
loop_
_entity.id
_entity.type
_entity.pdbx_description
1 polymer ?
#
loop_
_entity_poly.entity_id
_entity_poly.type
_entity_poly.pdbx_seq_one_letter_code
_entity_poly.pdbx_strand_id
1 'polypeptide(L)'
;MAYALSGGAVSAGMFAYITGSPFVFIELYKVPTQHYGWIFGVNALGMMLAAQVNRRMLATRSILTLLRAVTWASAAAGVAVWLGVAYSHTLWGVMLPLFVFLALLGFVFPNSAAGALGHQPCQRAGTAAAMHGVLQWAVAFVASLAVSQLHDGTARPMAGVVAVAGLTSLVLFRVMLPADEH
;
A
#
# COMPACT_ATOMS: atom_id res chain seq x y z
N MET A 1 -0.63 8.47 16.04
CA MET A 1 -0.93 9.14 14.76
C MET A 1 0.04 8.74 13.65
N ALA A 2 1.35 8.62 13.91
CA ALA A 2 2.35 8.12 12.95
C ALA A 2 1.94 6.83 12.21
N TYR A 3 1.46 5.82 12.96
CA TYR A 3 0.98 4.55 12.40
C TYR A 3 -0.18 4.70 11.43
N ALA A 4 -1.14 5.57 11.77
CA ALA A 4 -2.34 5.82 10.96
C ALA A 4 -1.99 6.53 9.65
N LEU A 5 -1.04 7.47 9.70
CA LEU A 5 -0.62 8.26 8.55
C LEU A 5 0.29 7.47 7.62
N SER A 6 1.25 6.70 8.16
CA SER A 6 2.08 5.83 7.31
C SER A 6 1.24 4.72 6.67
N GLY A 7 0.26 4.19 7.40
CA GLY A 7 -0.66 3.19 6.89
C GLY A 7 -1.58 3.71 5.80
N GLY A 8 -2.18 4.89 6.01
CA GLY A 8 -2.99 5.57 5.01
C GLY A 8 -2.23 5.88 3.72
N ALA A 9 -0.95 6.25 3.82
CA ALA A 9 -0.11 6.49 2.65
C ALA A 9 0.08 5.24 1.79
N VAL A 10 0.28 4.04 2.37
CA VAL A 10 0.38 2.79 1.58
C VAL A 10 -0.97 2.42 0.97
N SER A 11 -2.08 2.66 1.66
CA SER A 11 -3.43 2.45 1.12
C SER A 11 -3.68 3.26 -0.16
N ALA A 12 -3.08 4.46 -0.30
CA ALA A 12 -3.12 5.23 -1.54
C ALA A 12 -2.64 4.42 -2.76
N GLY A 13 -1.56 3.65 -2.59
CA GLY A 13 -1.03 2.79 -3.65
C GLY A 13 -1.98 1.64 -4.04
N MET A 14 -2.74 1.11 -3.07
CA MET A 14 -3.78 0.11 -3.35
C MET A 14 -4.89 0.69 -4.24
N PHE A 15 -5.36 1.90 -3.92
CA PHE A 15 -6.40 2.55 -4.72
C PHE A 15 -5.90 2.97 -6.09
N ALA A 16 -4.64 3.43 -6.19
CA ALA A 16 -3.99 3.67 -7.47
C ALA A 16 -3.93 2.40 -8.34
N TYR A 17 -3.62 1.25 -7.73
CA TYR A 17 -3.69 -0.05 -8.40
C TYR A 17 -5.13 -0.38 -8.84
N ILE A 18 -6.12 -0.29 -7.95
CA ILE A 18 -7.52 -0.61 -8.30
C ILE A 18 -8.02 0.26 -9.46
N THR A 19 -7.66 1.55 -9.47
CA THR A 19 -8.06 2.49 -10.52
C THR A 19 -7.29 2.29 -11.83
N GLY A 20 -5.97 2.11 -11.77
CA GLY A 20 -5.11 2.08 -12.97
C GLY A 20 -4.89 0.70 -13.57
N SER A 21 -4.99 -0.37 -12.78
CA SER A 21 -4.59 -1.72 -13.21
C SER A 21 -5.44 -2.34 -14.32
N PRO A 22 -6.78 -2.11 -14.43
CA PRO A 22 -7.54 -2.64 -15.55
C PRO A 22 -7.01 -2.10 -16.89
N PHE A 23 -6.77 -0.79 -16.97
CA PHE A 23 -6.17 -0.17 -18.15
C PHE A 23 -4.78 -0.74 -18.45
N VAL A 24 -3.91 -0.79 -17.43
CA VAL A 24 -2.53 -1.27 -17.62
C VAL A 24 -2.50 -2.73 -18.08
N PHE A 25 -3.24 -3.62 -17.42
CA PHE A 25 -3.16 -5.04 -17.75
C PHE A 25 -3.98 -5.42 -18.99
N ILE A 26 -5.21 -4.92 -19.11
CA ILE A 26 -6.13 -5.34 -20.18
C ILE A 26 -5.88 -4.53 -21.46
N GLU A 27 -5.78 -3.20 -21.36
CA GLU A 27 -5.65 -2.35 -22.55
C GLU A 27 -4.22 -2.24 -23.05
N LEU A 28 -3.25 -2.03 -22.15
CA LEU A 28 -1.84 -1.82 -22.53
C LEU A 28 -1.09 -3.14 -22.72
N TYR A 29 -1.12 -4.05 -21.72
CA TYR A 29 -0.43 -5.35 -21.81
C TYR A 29 -1.25 -6.45 -22.51
N LYS A 30 -2.48 -6.16 -22.95
CA LYS A 30 -3.37 -7.10 -23.67
C LYS A 30 -3.61 -8.42 -22.93
N VAL A 31 -3.58 -8.39 -21.60
CA VAL A 31 -3.90 -9.56 -20.76
C VAL A 31 -5.39 -9.89 -20.92
N PRO A 32 -5.76 -11.14 -21.25
CA PRO A 32 -7.15 -11.56 -21.32
C PRO A 32 -7.91 -11.28 -20.02
N THR A 33 -9.14 -10.79 -20.11
CA THR A 33 -9.98 -10.40 -18.95
C THR A 33 -10.16 -11.54 -17.94
N GLN A 34 -10.19 -12.79 -18.41
CA GLN A 34 -10.24 -13.98 -17.56
C GLN A 34 -9.00 -14.13 -16.66
N HIS A 35 -7.81 -13.77 -17.16
CA HIS A 35 -6.57 -13.80 -16.39
C HIS A 35 -6.44 -12.62 -15.42
N TYR A 36 -7.02 -11.47 -15.73
CA TYR A 36 -7.03 -10.33 -14.80
C TYR A 36 -7.69 -10.69 -13.45
N GLY A 37 -8.78 -11.47 -13.47
CA GLY A 37 -9.40 -11.98 -12.25
C GLY A 37 -8.46 -12.86 -11.42
N TRP A 38 -7.66 -13.71 -12.06
CA TRP A 38 -6.63 -14.51 -11.40
C TRP A 38 -5.52 -13.65 -10.80
N ILE A 39 -5.06 -12.62 -11.50
CA ILE A 39 -4.05 -11.67 -11.00
C ILE A 39 -4.55 -10.98 -9.74
N PHE A 40 -5.77 -10.45 -9.78
CA PHE A 40 -6.38 -9.80 -8.62
C PHE A 40 -6.56 -10.79 -7.45
N GLY A 41 -6.98 -12.02 -7.74
CA GLY A 41 -7.11 -13.11 -6.76
C GLY A 41 -5.79 -13.47 -6.10
N VAL A 42 -4.70 -13.59 -6.86
CA VAL A 42 -3.36 -13.85 -6.32
C VAL A 42 -2.92 -12.71 -5.39
N ASN A 43 -3.13 -11.45 -5.78
CA ASN A 43 -2.83 -10.30 -4.92
C ASN A 43 -3.64 -10.33 -3.61
N ALA A 44 -4.94 -10.64 -3.69
CA ALA A 44 -5.79 -10.78 -2.51
C ALA A 44 -5.32 -11.92 -1.59
N LEU A 45 -4.97 -13.08 -2.16
CA LEU A 45 -4.39 -14.20 -1.42
C LEU A 45 -3.05 -13.82 -0.76
N GLY A 46 -2.18 -13.11 -1.47
CA GLY A 46 -0.92 -12.59 -0.94
C GLY A 46 -1.13 -11.69 0.27
N MET A 47 -2.09 -10.77 0.18
CA MET A 47 -2.48 -9.87 1.28
C MET A 47 -3.05 -10.65 2.47
N MET A 48 -3.88 -11.66 2.22
CA MET A 48 -4.42 -12.55 3.27
C MET A 48 -3.30 -13.33 3.98
N LEU A 49 -2.40 -13.95 3.22
CA LEU A 49 -1.26 -14.69 3.78
C LEU A 49 -0.34 -13.79 4.59
N ALA A 50 -0.03 -12.60 4.07
CA ALA A 50 0.74 -11.58 4.76
C ALA A 50 0.10 -11.17 6.10
N ALA A 51 -1.22 -11.01 6.14
CA ALA A 51 -1.93 -10.70 7.39
C ALA A 51 -1.82 -11.84 8.42
N GLN A 52 -1.86 -13.11 7.99
CA GLN A 52 -1.64 -14.26 8.88
C GLN A 52 -0.20 -14.33 9.38
N VAL A 53 0.77 -14.05 8.52
CA VAL A 53 2.19 -13.96 8.90
C VAL A 53 2.38 -12.83 9.90
N ASN A 54 1.79 -11.65 9.66
CA ASN A 54 1.82 -10.52 10.59
C ASN A 54 1.31 -10.92 11.97
N ARG A 55 0.15 -11.59 12.04
CA ARG A 55 -0.41 -12.07 13.31
C ARG A 55 0.55 -12.99 14.07
N ARG A 56 1.24 -13.90 13.37
CA ARG A 56 2.25 -14.79 13.98
C ARG A 56 3.49 -14.02 14.43
N MET A 57 3.98 -13.07 13.62
CA MET A 57 5.16 -12.27 13.96
C MET A 57 4.91 -11.34 15.16
N LEU A 58 3.70 -10.81 15.31
CA LEU A 58 3.30 -10.01 16.47
C LEU A 58 3.37 -10.77 17.80
N ALA A 59 3.39 -12.11 17.80
CA ALA A 59 3.60 -12.89 19.01
C ALA A 59 5.05 -12.80 19.54
N THR A 60 6.01 -12.39 18.70
CA THR A 60 7.45 -12.37 19.04
C THR A 60 8.13 -11.03 18.76
N ARG A 61 7.51 -10.13 18.00
CA ARG A 61 8.07 -8.83 17.57
C ARG A 61 7.11 -7.69 17.88
N SER A 62 7.66 -6.52 18.20
CA SER A 62 6.87 -5.30 18.38
C SER A 62 6.30 -4.78 17.06
N ILE A 63 5.13 -4.12 17.14
CA ILE A 63 4.46 -3.46 16.01
C ILE A 63 5.42 -2.47 15.32
N LEU A 64 6.23 -1.75 16.09
CA LEU A 64 7.24 -0.81 15.59
C LEU A 64 8.27 -1.47 14.67
N THR A 65 8.85 -2.58 15.12
CA THR A 65 9.87 -3.31 14.34
C THR A 65 9.30 -3.81 13.02
N LEU A 66 8.08 -4.35 13.06
CA LEU A 66 7.40 -4.85 11.86
C LEU A 66 7.06 -3.72 10.89
N LEU A 67 6.48 -2.61 11.38
CA LEU A 67 6.15 -1.47 10.53
C LEU A 67 7.40 -0.83 9.93
N ARG A 68 8.51 -0.72 10.67
CA ARG A 68 9.78 -0.24 10.12
C ARG A 68 10.20 -1.07 8.91
N ALA A 69 10.21 -2.39 9.03
CA ALA A 69 10.57 -3.29 7.93
C ALA A 69 9.60 -3.19 6.75
N VAL A 70 8.30 -3.19 7.03
CA VAL A 70 7.23 -3.13 6.02
C VAL A 70 7.24 -1.83 5.25
N THR A 71 7.47 -0.70 5.91
CA THR A 71 7.53 0.60 5.26
C THR A 71 8.74 0.73 4.32
N TRP A 72 9.91 0.22 4.73
CA TRP A 72 11.07 0.11 3.84
C TRP A 72 10.79 -0.79 2.64
N ALA A 73 10.22 -1.96 2.89
CA ALA A 73 9.85 -2.89 1.82
C ALA A 73 8.80 -2.29 0.86
N SER A 74 7.85 -1.51 1.37
CA SER A 74 6.81 -0.85 0.57
C SER A 74 7.40 0.25 -0.32
N ALA A 75 8.33 1.04 0.20
CA ALA A 75 9.06 2.02 -0.59
C ALA A 75 9.90 1.36 -1.69
N ALA A 76 10.66 0.31 -1.34
CA ALA A 76 11.46 -0.44 -2.31
C ALA A 76 10.59 -1.09 -3.40
N ALA A 77 9.47 -1.71 -3.01
CA ALA A 77 8.53 -2.31 -3.95
C ALA A 77 7.88 -1.25 -4.86
N GLY A 78 7.47 -0.10 -4.31
CA GLY A 78 6.89 0.99 -5.11
C GLY A 78 7.89 1.56 -6.12
N VAL A 79 9.14 1.78 -5.72
CA VAL A 79 10.21 2.19 -6.65
C VAL A 79 10.48 1.10 -7.69
N ALA A 80 10.47 -0.17 -7.30
CA ALA A 80 10.64 -1.28 -8.24
C ALA A 80 9.51 -1.35 -9.27
N VAL A 81 8.25 -1.04 -8.90
CA VAL A 81 7.14 -0.90 -9.86
C VAL A 81 7.43 0.22 -10.87
N TRP A 82 7.89 1.38 -10.41
CA TRP A 82 8.27 2.49 -11.28
C TRP A 82 9.40 2.10 -12.24
N LEU A 83 10.45 1.46 -11.74
CA LEU A 83 11.57 0.99 -12.55
C LEU A 83 11.14 -0.10 -13.54
N GLY A 84 10.22 -1.00 -13.16
CA GLY A 84 9.66 -2.01 -14.05
C GLY A 84 8.93 -1.39 -15.25
N VAL A 85 8.11 -0.37 -15.00
CA VAL A 85 7.44 0.40 -16.07
C VAL A 85 8.44 1.19 -16.92
N ALA A 86 9.47 1.78 -16.31
CA ALA A 86 10.43 2.62 -17.01
C ALA A 86 11.45 1.85 -17.87
N TYR A 87 11.87 0.65 -17.43
CA TYR A 87 13.02 -0.04 -18.03
C TYR A 87 12.74 -1.46 -18.51
N SER A 88 11.87 -2.24 -17.87
CA SER A 88 11.72 -3.66 -18.24
C SER A 88 10.74 -3.85 -19.40
N HIS A 89 9.73 -2.97 -19.53
CA HIS A 89 8.61 -3.07 -20.48
C HIS A 89 7.89 -4.43 -20.49
N THR A 90 8.22 -5.34 -19.56
CA THR A 90 7.67 -6.68 -19.44
C THR A 90 6.62 -6.70 -18.36
N LEU A 91 5.54 -7.43 -18.62
CA LEU A 91 4.43 -7.62 -17.69
C LEU A 91 4.91 -8.06 -16.29
N TRP A 92 5.85 -9.01 -16.25
CA TRP A 92 6.41 -9.55 -15.00
C TRP A 92 7.21 -8.53 -14.19
N GLY A 93 7.88 -7.59 -14.86
CA GLY A 93 8.63 -6.52 -14.18
C GLY A 93 7.75 -5.54 -13.43
N VAL A 94 6.46 -5.46 -13.79
CA VAL A 94 5.46 -4.68 -13.05
C VAL A 94 4.71 -5.56 -12.05
N MET A 95 4.28 -6.75 -12.45
CA MET A 95 3.45 -7.63 -11.62
C MET A 95 4.14 -8.09 -10.33
N LEU A 96 5.42 -8.48 -10.40
CA LEU A 96 6.12 -9.02 -9.23
C LEU A 96 6.32 -7.97 -8.12
N PRO A 97 6.89 -6.77 -8.38
CA PRO A 97 7.02 -5.77 -7.34
C PRO A 97 5.67 -5.22 -6.87
N LEU A 98 4.67 -5.15 -7.76
CA LEU A 98 3.31 -4.76 -7.40
C LEU A 98 2.66 -5.77 -6.46
N PHE A 99 2.85 -7.07 -6.71
CA PHE A 99 2.39 -8.12 -5.81
C PHE A 99 3.01 -8.00 -4.43
N VAL A 100 4.33 -7.74 -4.37
CA VAL A 100 5.01 -7.51 -3.09
C VAL A 100 4.42 -6.30 -2.37
N PHE A 101 4.25 -5.18 -3.08
CA PHE A 101 3.63 -3.96 -2.52
C PHE A 101 2.23 -4.25 -1.95
N LEU A 102 1.39 -4.95 -2.71
CA LEU A 102 0.03 -5.27 -2.28
C LEU A 102 -0.01 -6.30 -1.15
N ALA A 103 0.89 -7.27 -1.13
CA ALA A 103 1.01 -8.21 -0.03
C ALA A 103 1.39 -7.49 1.29
N LEU A 104 2.26 -6.48 1.23
CA LEU A 104 2.67 -5.70 2.40
C LEU A 104 1.50 -4.95 3.06
N LEU A 105 0.43 -4.62 2.33
CA LEU A 105 -0.80 -4.07 2.92
C LEU A 105 -1.41 -5.00 3.98
N GLY A 106 -1.21 -6.31 3.86
CA GLY A 106 -1.65 -7.29 4.86
C GLY A 106 -0.96 -7.10 6.22
N PHE A 107 0.24 -6.52 6.24
CA PHE A 107 0.89 -6.07 7.47
C PHE A 107 0.43 -4.66 7.86
N VAL A 108 0.31 -3.75 6.89
CA VAL A 108 0.02 -2.34 7.16
C VAL A 108 -1.36 -2.14 7.78
N PHE A 109 -2.42 -2.72 7.21
CA PHE A 109 -3.79 -2.50 7.67
C PHE A 109 -4.02 -2.85 9.16
N PRO A 110 -3.71 -4.09 9.62
CA PRO A 110 -3.94 -4.45 11.02
C PRO A 110 -3.05 -3.66 11.98
N ASN A 111 -1.79 -3.40 11.62
CA ASN A 111 -0.85 -2.68 12.48
C ASN A 111 -1.17 -1.17 12.58
N SER A 112 -1.58 -0.56 11.46
CA SER A 112 -2.02 0.83 11.43
C SER A 112 -3.27 1.02 12.29
N ALA A 113 -4.27 0.15 12.13
CA ALA A 113 -5.49 0.20 12.92
C ALA A 113 -5.22 -0.03 14.42
N ALA A 114 -4.41 -1.04 14.76
CA ALA A 114 -4.02 -1.31 16.14
C ALA A 114 -3.27 -0.13 16.77
N GLY A 115 -2.31 0.47 16.04
CA GLY A 115 -1.55 1.63 16.51
C GLY A 115 -2.40 2.90 16.65
N ALA A 116 -3.40 3.08 15.79
CA ALA A 116 -4.31 4.24 15.83
C ALA A 116 -5.30 4.18 17.00
N LEU A 117 -5.85 3.00 17.27
CA LEU A 117 -6.90 2.81 18.28
C LEU A 117 -6.34 2.43 19.65
N GLY A 118 -5.19 1.77 19.72
CA GLY A 118 -4.59 1.28 20.97
C GLY A 118 -4.19 2.37 21.97
N HIS A 119 -4.09 3.63 21.53
CA HIS A 119 -3.72 4.77 22.38
C HIS A 119 -4.91 5.68 22.73
N GLN A 120 -6.13 5.36 22.29
CA GLN A 120 -7.31 6.20 22.50
C GLN A 120 -8.15 5.69 23.69
N PRO A 121 -8.64 6.58 24.57
CA PRO A 121 -9.62 6.21 25.60
C PRO A 121 -10.87 5.59 24.97
N CYS A 122 -11.47 4.60 25.63
CA CYS A 122 -12.63 3.86 25.12
C CYS A 122 -13.80 4.79 24.69
N GLN A 123 -14.00 5.91 25.39
CA GLN A 123 -15.00 6.93 25.07
C GLN A 123 -14.75 7.68 23.74
N ARG A 124 -13.52 7.73 23.24
CA ARG A 124 -13.13 8.41 21.99
C ARG A 124 -12.78 7.44 20.85
N ALA A 125 -12.77 6.14 21.13
CA ALA A 125 -12.40 5.10 20.16
C ALA A 125 -13.33 5.10 18.92
N GLY A 126 -14.64 5.31 19.11
CA GLY A 126 -15.60 5.40 18.01
C GLY A 126 -15.34 6.58 17.08
N THR A 127 -15.12 7.78 17.63
CA THR A 127 -14.78 8.98 16.86
C THR A 127 -13.43 8.83 16.16
N ALA A 128 -12.43 8.26 16.83
CA ALA A 128 -11.11 8.01 16.26
C ALA A 128 -11.17 7.02 15.08
N ALA A 129 -11.97 5.95 15.19
CA ALA A 129 -12.20 5.00 14.10
C ALA A 129 -12.91 5.67 12.91
N ALA A 130 -13.93 6.49 13.17
CA ALA A 130 -14.63 7.24 12.12
C ALA A 130 -13.69 8.19 11.38
N MET A 131 -12.89 8.98 12.11
CA MET A 131 -11.90 9.88 11.50
C MET A 131 -10.83 9.11 10.70
N HIS A 132 -10.38 7.97 11.21
CA HIS A 132 -9.43 7.11 10.49
C HIS A 132 -10.02 6.59 9.18
N GLY A 133 -11.29 6.17 9.19
CA GLY A 133 -12.01 5.76 7.98
C GLY A 133 -12.14 6.89 6.97
N VAL A 134 -12.58 8.07 7.40
CA VAL A 134 -12.70 9.26 6.51
C VAL A 134 -11.34 9.61 5.88
N LEU A 135 -10.26 9.58 6.66
CA LEU A 135 -8.92 9.86 6.13
C LEU A 135 -8.49 8.83 5.09
N GLN A 136 -8.73 7.54 5.31
CA GLN A 136 -8.43 6.50 4.33
C GLN A 136 -9.18 6.72 3.01
N TRP A 137 -10.48 7.02 3.08
CA TRP A 137 -11.28 7.30 1.89
C TRP A 137 -10.88 8.60 1.19
N ALA A 138 -10.50 9.64 1.93
CA ALA A 138 -9.98 10.87 1.35
C ALA A 138 -8.68 10.61 0.56
N VAL A 139 -7.77 9.82 1.13
CA VAL A 139 -6.53 9.41 0.46
C VAL A 139 -6.83 8.54 -0.77
N ALA A 140 -7.79 7.63 -0.66
CA ALA A 140 -8.27 6.82 -1.78
C ALA A 140 -8.75 7.69 -2.95
N PHE A 141 -9.61 8.67 -2.64
CA PHE A 141 -10.17 9.61 -3.61
C PHE A 141 -9.06 10.39 -4.31
N VAL A 142 -8.12 10.97 -3.56
CA VAL A 142 -7.00 11.73 -4.13
C VAL A 142 -6.11 10.84 -5.00
N ALA A 143 -5.79 9.62 -4.56
CA ALA A 143 -4.97 8.69 -5.33
C ALA A 143 -5.65 8.27 -6.63
N SER A 144 -6.94 7.90 -6.58
CA SER A 144 -7.72 7.54 -7.75
C SER A 144 -7.89 8.72 -8.72
N LEU A 145 -8.15 9.92 -8.21
CA LEU A 145 -8.19 11.13 -9.04
C LEU A 145 -6.84 11.41 -9.70
N ALA A 146 -5.73 11.27 -8.96
CA ALA A 146 -4.40 11.48 -9.50
C ALA A 146 -4.12 10.51 -10.66
N VAL A 147 -4.40 9.21 -10.48
CA VAL A 147 -4.24 8.21 -11.56
C VAL A 147 -5.15 8.52 -12.76
N SER A 148 -6.39 8.93 -12.51
CA SER A 148 -7.36 9.23 -13.56
C SER A 148 -7.02 10.49 -14.35
N GLN A 149 -6.53 11.55 -13.70
CA GLN A 149 -6.18 12.82 -14.35
C GLN A 149 -4.82 12.79 -15.03
N LEU A 150 -3.86 12.06 -14.45
CA LEU A 150 -2.53 11.86 -15.04
C LEU A 150 -2.55 10.78 -16.12
N HIS A 151 -3.71 10.24 -16.46
CA HIS A 151 -3.85 9.18 -17.43
C HIS A 151 -3.33 9.62 -18.81
N ASP A 152 -2.17 9.09 -19.20
CA ASP A 152 -1.44 9.43 -20.41
C ASP A 152 -1.43 8.29 -21.44
N GLY A 153 -2.28 7.28 -21.25
CA GLY A 153 -2.27 6.07 -22.05
C GLY A 153 -1.15 5.08 -21.69
N THR A 154 -0.37 5.32 -20.62
CA THR A 154 0.73 4.45 -20.19
C THR A 154 0.52 3.90 -18.77
N ALA A 155 1.41 3.02 -18.32
CA ALA A 155 1.43 2.50 -16.95
C ALA A 155 2.12 3.43 -15.93
N ARG A 156 2.70 4.56 -16.39
CA ARG A 156 3.46 5.48 -15.54
C ARG A 156 2.60 6.15 -14.46
N PRO A 157 1.36 6.61 -14.71
CA PRO A 157 0.55 7.27 -13.70
C PRO A 157 0.28 6.36 -12.49
N MET A 158 -0.09 5.10 -12.74
CA MET A 158 -0.28 4.09 -11.70
C MET A 158 1.02 3.84 -10.93
N ALA A 159 2.11 3.55 -11.63
CA ALA A 159 3.39 3.25 -11.00
C ALA A 159 3.95 4.42 -10.19
N GLY A 160 3.77 5.65 -10.68
CA GLY A 160 4.19 6.88 -10.01
C GLY A 160 3.45 7.07 -8.69
N VAL A 161 2.13 6.92 -8.68
CA VAL A 161 1.34 7.06 -7.45
C VAL A 161 1.68 5.95 -6.45
N VAL A 162 1.91 4.71 -6.89
CA VAL A 162 2.37 3.61 -6.02
C VAL A 162 3.75 3.89 -5.42
N ALA A 163 4.68 4.40 -6.22
CA ALA A 163 6.02 4.78 -5.74
C ALA A 163 5.96 5.93 -4.73
N VAL A 164 5.20 6.99 -5.04
CA VAL A 164 5.00 8.15 -4.15
C VAL A 164 4.31 7.70 -2.85
N ALA A 165 3.33 6.81 -2.91
CA ALA A 165 2.67 6.24 -1.74
C ALA A 165 3.65 5.51 -0.81
N GLY A 166 4.48 4.63 -1.37
CA GLY A 166 5.51 3.91 -0.61
C GLY A 166 6.56 4.84 0.01
N LEU A 167 7.07 5.80 -0.76
CA LEU A 167 8.04 6.78 -0.29
C LEU A 167 7.47 7.71 0.77
N THR A 168 6.24 8.19 0.58
CA THR A 168 5.54 9.05 1.56
C THR A 168 5.33 8.30 2.87
N SER A 169 4.95 7.02 2.82
CA SER A 169 4.86 6.18 4.01
C SER A 169 6.20 6.11 4.76
N LEU A 170 7.31 5.96 4.04
CA LEU A 170 8.65 5.92 4.61
C LEU A 170 9.07 7.24 5.24
N VAL A 171 8.82 8.36 4.55
CA VAL A 171 9.11 9.69 5.08
C VAL A 171 8.29 9.95 6.34
N LEU A 172 6.98 9.69 6.32
CA LEU A 172 6.10 9.86 7.47
C LEU A 172 6.53 8.99 8.65
N PHE A 173 6.91 7.74 8.40
CA PHE A 173 7.41 6.84 9.44
C PHE A 173 8.71 7.36 10.05
N ARG A 174 9.65 7.88 9.25
CA ARG A 174 10.94 8.42 9.72
C ARG A 174 10.81 9.75 10.46
N VAL A 175 9.92 10.64 10.02
CA VAL A 175 9.74 11.97 10.62
C VAL A 175 8.96 11.89 11.92
N MET A 176 7.97 10.98 12.01
CA MET A 176 7.07 10.91 13.17
C MET A 176 7.50 9.92 14.26
N LEU A 177 8.50 9.07 13.98
CA LEU A 177 9.15 8.24 15.00
C LEU A 177 10.61 8.69 15.14
N PRO A 178 10.92 9.57 16.11
CA PRO A 178 12.29 9.91 16.47
C PRO A 178 13.09 8.63 16.77
N ALA A 179 14.39 8.67 16.52
CA ALA A 179 15.32 7.55 16.64
C ALA A 179 15.52 7.01 18.07
N ASP A 180 14.72 7.43 19.04
CA ASP A 180 15.00 7.30 20.48
C ASP A 180 14.40 6.07 21.16
N GLU A 181 14.15 5.00 20.42
CA GLU A 181 13.97 3.67 21.05
C GLU A 181 14.99 2.70 20.44
N HIS A 182 16.23 2.87 20.91
CA HIS A 182 17.32 1.90 20.80
C HIS A 182 17.23 0.86 21.93
#